data_AF-A0A9Q1HK49-F1
#
_entry.id   AF-A0A9Q1HK49-F1
#
_cell.length_a   1.000
_cell.length_b   1.000
_cell.length_c   1.000
_cell.angle_alpha   90.00
_cell.angle_beta   90.00
_cell.angle_gamma   90.00
#
_symmetry.space_group_name_H-M   'P 1'
#
loop_
_entity.id
_entity.type
_entity.pdbx_description
1 polymer ?
#
loop_
_entity_poly.entity_id
_entity_poly.type
_entity_poly.pdbx_seq_one_letter_code
_entity_poly.pdbx_strand_id
1 'polypeptide(L)'
;MALVHNHSCECAKSELDLFTIPPTQTSIERGDWKEYRPLSTNNTGGPIEFFVSGSGEEYIDLDQTQLYVRAKITKKRRIFSKRR
;
A
#
# COMPACT_ATOMS: atom_id res chain seq x y z
N MET A 1 16.90 11.20 24.30
CA MET A 1 15.89 10.86 23.27
C MET A 1 14.83 9.97 23.90
N ALA A 2 13.57 10.10 23.51
CA ALA A 2 12.48 9.30 24.07
C ALA A 2 12.05 8.24 23.05
N LEU A 3 11.97 7.00 23.52
CA LEU A 3 11.44 5.89 22.74
C LEU A 3 9.91 5.96 22.76
N VAL A 4 9.26 5.55 21.66
CA VAL A 4 7.79 5.49 21.58
C VAL A 4 7.23 4.44 22.56
N HIS A 5 7.99 3.37 22.81
CA HIS A 5 7.61 2.32 23.73
C HIS A 5 8.79 1.95 24.65
N ASN A 6 8.52 1.72 25.94
CA ASN A 6 9.58 1.47 26.94
C ASN A 6 10.43 0.22 26.65
N HIS A 7 9.91 -0.71 25.86
CA HIS A 7 10.61 -1.94 25.47
C HIS A 7 11.23 -1.90 24.06
N SER A 8 11.08 -0.81 23.30
CA SER A 8 11.71 -0.73 21.98
C SER A 8 13.21 -0.47 22.14
N CYS A 9 14.05 -1.11 21.32
CA CYS A 9 15.45 -0.73 21.17
C CYS A 9 15.59 0.49 20.25
N GLU A 10 16.73 1.17 20.32
CA GLU A 10 17.12 2.13 19.30
C GLU A 10 17.40 1.41 17.99
N CYS A 11 16.98 2.00 16.88
CA CYS A 11 17.17 1.46 15.54
C CYS A 11 17.54 2.61 14.59
N ALA A 12 18.59 2.41 13.80
CA ALA A 12 18.95 3.29 12.70
C ALA A 12 18.41 2.70 11.39
N LYS A 13 18.01 3.57 10.46
CA LYS A 13 17.72 3.13 9.09
C LYS A 13 19.00 2.54 8.49
N SER A 14 18.90 1.34 7.93
CA SER A 14 20.06 0.64 7.37
C SER A 14 20.73 1.43 6.24
N GLU A 15 19.99 2.26 5.52
CA GLU A 15 20.55 3.10 4.45
C GLU A 15 21.41 4.27 4.97
N LEU A 16 21.32 4.59 6.26
CA LEU A 16 22.10 5.64 6.90
C LEU A 16 23.31 5.11 7.69
N ASP A 17 23.33 3.81 7.98
CA ASP A 17 24.42 3.16 8.73
C ASP A 17 25.43 2.54 7.78
N LEU A 18 26.33 3.38 7.25
CA LEU A 18 27.23 3.04 6.15
C LEU A 18 28.48 2.23 6.57
N PHE A 19 28.77 2.15 7.88
CA PHE A 19 30.04 1.63 8.37
C PHE A 19 29.88 0.33 9.17
N THR A 20 28.68 -0.02 9.59
CA THR A 20 28.43 -1.29 10.27
C THR A 20 28.17 -2.39 9.25
N ILE A 21 28.45 -3.63 9.67
CA ILE A 21 28.04 -4.80 8.89
C ILE A 21 26.58 -5.06 9.24
N PRO A 22 25.65 -4.99 8.26
CA PRO A 22 24.24 -5.21 8.55
C PRO A 22 24.00 -6.68 8.94
N PRO A 23 23.06 -6.95 9.88
CA PRO A 23 22.65 -8.30 10.19
C PRO A 23 21.95 -8.94 8.99
N THR A 24 22.06 -10.27 8.87
CA THR A 24 21.32 -11.03 7.85
C THR A 24 19.86 -11.17 8.25
N GLN A 25 18.92 -10.75 7.39
CA GLN A 25 17.50 -11.00 7.58
C GLN A 25 17.18 -12.49 7.31
N THR A 26 16.71 -13.21 8.32
CA THR A 26 16.33 -14.63 8.24
C THR A 26 14.85 -14.89 8.50
N SER A 27 14.09 -13.87 8.94
CA SER A 27 12.66 -14.02 9.29
C SER A 27 11.74 -14.00 8.07
N ILE A 28 12.15 -13.34 6.98
CA ILE A 28 11.37 -13.28 5.75
C ILE A 28 11.95 -14.31 4.78
N GLU A 29 11.22 -15.39 4.54
CA GLU A 29 11.67 -16.49 3.68
C GLU A 29 11.43 -16.19 2.19
N ARG A 30 10.31 -15.54 1.88
CA ARG A 30 9.91 -15.17 0.51
C ARG A 30 8.91 -14.01 0.52
N GLY A 31 8.82 -13.31 -0.60
CA GLY A 31 7.79 -12.31 -0.85
C GLY A 31 7.19 -12.54 -2.23
N ASP A 32 5.87 -12.52 -2.31
CA ASP A 32 5.11 -12.75 -3.55
C ASP A 32 4.03 -11.67 -3.71
N TRP A 33 3.71 -11.34 -4.96
CA TRP A 33 2.60 -10.44 -5.27
C TRP A 33 1.28 -11.23 -5.36
N LYS A 34 0.28 -10.82 -4.59
CA LYS A 34 -1.09 -11.35 -4.66
C LYS A 34 -2.02 -10.34 -5.30
N GLU A 35 -2.71 -10.75 -6.37
CA GLU A 35 -3.69 -9.91 -7.05
C GLU A 35 -5.08 -10.11 -6.43
N TYR A 36 -5.70 -9.01 -6.01
CA TYR A 36 -7.08 -9.01 -5.52
C TYR A 36 -7.99 -8.26 -6.50
N ARG A 37 -9.08 -8.91 -6.91
CA ARG A 37 -10.11 -8.29 -7.75
C ARG A 37 -11.06 -7.47 -6.88
N PRO A 38 -11.63 -6.38 -7.40
CA PRO A 38 -12.65 -5.62 -6.68
C PRO A 38 -13.90 -6.48 -6.48
N LEU A 39 -14.57 -6.31 -5.34
CA LEU A 39 -15.81 -7.04 -5.00
C LEU A 39 -16.99 -6.63 -5.89
N SER A 40 -17.00 -5.39 -6.38
CA SER A 40 -18.08 -4.86 -7.21
C SER A 40 -17.55 -4.09 -8.42
N THR A 41 -18.26 -4.22 -9.54
CA THR A 41 -18.06 -3.41 -10.74
C THR A 41 -18.71 -2.04 -10.53
N ASN A 42 -17.89 -1.01 -10.36
CA ASN A 42 -18.28 0.38 -10.22
C ASN A 42 -19.38 0.79 -11.21
N ASN A 43 -20.61 0.96 -10.72
CA ASN A 43 -21.68 1.60 -11.47
C ASN A 43 -22.28 2.82 -10.76
N THR A 44 -21.82 3.15 -9.55
CA THR A 44 -22.56 4.09 -8.69
C THR A 44 -21.68 4.93 -7.76
N GLY A 45 -20.63 5.60 -8.26
CA GLY A 45 -19.93 6.68 -7.54
C GLY A 45 -19.38 6.40 -6.11
N GLY A 46 -19.43 5.15 -5.65
CA GLY A 46 -19.05 4.71 -4.32
C GLY A 46 -17.60 4.24 -4.23
N PRO A 47 -17.15 3.82 -3.03
CA PRO A 47 -15.81 3.28 -2.85
C PRO A 47 -15.62 1.96 -3.61
N ILE A 48 -14.40 1.70 -4.07
CA ILE A 48 -14.00 0.39 -4.60
C ILE A 48 -13.57 -0.47 -3.42
N GLU A 49 -14.28 -1.57 -3.21
CA GLU A 49 -14.02 -2.49 -2.10
C GLU A 49 -13.22 -3.71 -2.57
N PHE A 50 -12.23 -4.09 -1.79
CA PHE A 50 -11.40 -5.28 -1.99
C PHE A 50 -11.49 -6.16 -0.75
N PHE A 51 -11.56 -7.46 -0.94
CA PHE A 51 -11.46 -8.42 0.16
C PHE A 51 -10.06 -9.04 0.17
N VAL A 52 -9.26 -8.70 1.17
CA VAL A 52 -7.91 -9.21 1.39
C VAL A 52 -7.93 -10.09 2.64
N SER A 53 -7.99 -11.41 2.46
CA SER A 53 -7.99 -12.37 3.56
C SER A 53 -6.57 -12.55 4.12
N GLY A 54 -6.42 -12.44 5.45
CA GLY A 54 -5.19 -12.87 6.12
C GLY A 54 -5.06 -14.39 6.10
N SER A 55 -3.86 -14.91 5.87
CA SER A 55 -3.59 -16.35 5.79
C SER A 55 -3.01 -16.94 7.09
N GLY A 56 -2.82 -16.12 8.13
CA GLY A 56 -2.22 -16.52 9.42
C GLY A 56 -0.71 -16.74 9.36
N GLU A 57 -0.21 -17.22 8.23
CA GLU A 57 1.20 -17.54 7.97
C GLU A 57 1.95 -16.44 7.19
N GLU A 58 1.22 -15.54 6.54
CA GLU A 58 1.81 -14.49 5.72
C GLU A 58 1.46 -13.11 6.26
N TYR A 59 2.42 -12.19 6.12
CA TYR A 59 2.23 -10.78 6.40
C TYR A 59 2.00 -10.01 5.10
N ILE A 60 1.17 -8.97 5.18
CA ILE A 60 0.95 -8.03 4.09
C ILE A 60 1.94 -6.88 4.27
N ASP A 61 2.81 -6.70 3.29
CA ASP A 61 3.64 -5.50 3.21
C ASP A 61 2.78 -4.31 2.73
N LEU A 62 2.42 -3.44 3.67
CA LEU A 62 1.59 -2.27 3.40
C LEU A 62 2.33 -1.19 2.61
N ASP A 63 3.65 -1.09 2.76
CA ASP A 63 4.47 -0.11 2.02
C ASP A 63 4.55 -0.50 0.55
N GLN A 64 4.58 -1.81 0.27
CA GLN A 64 4.62 -2.38 -1.07
C GLN A 64 3.22 -2.74 -1.62
N THR A 65 2.13 -2.15 -1.11
CA THR A 65 0.79 -2.39 -1.68
C THR A 65 0.47 -1.39 -2.81
N GLN A 66 0.05 -1.89 -3.97
CA GLN A 66 -0.23 -1.06 -5.16
C GLN A 66 -1.65 -1.28 -5.71
N LEU A 67 -2.30 -0.19 -6.14
CA LEU A 67 -3.58 -0.23 -6.84
C LEU A 67 -3.37 -0.18 -8.37
N TYR A 68 -3.68 -1.27 -9.06
CA TYR A 68 -3.65 -1.30 -10.52
C TYR A 68 -4.91 -0.64 -11.12
N VAL A 69 -4.74 0.45 -11.86
CA VAL A 69 -5.83 1.21 -12.49
C VAL A 69 -5.64 1.31 -13.99
N ARG A 70 -6.61 0.80 -14.76
CA ARG A 70 -6.70 1.04 -16.21
C ARG A 70 -7.75 2.11 -16.49
N ALA A 71 -7.31 3.34 -16.77
CA ALA A 71 -8.20 4.48 -17.03
C ALA A 71 -7.87 5.20 -18.34
N LYS A 72 -8.86 5.92 -18.89
CA LYS A 72 -8.69 6.82 -20.04
C LYS A 72 -8.83 8.27 -19.59
N ILE A 73 -7.82 9.09 -19.90
CA ILE A 73 -7.86 10.53 -19.63
C ILE A 73 -8.81 11.19 -20.64
N THR A 74 -9.76 12.00 -20.17
CA THR A 74 -10.72 12.72 -21.02
C THR A 74 -10.82 14.20 -20.63
N LYS A 75 -11.17 15.06 -21.59
CA LYS A 75 -11.39 16.49 -21.33
C LYS A 75 -12.74 16.69 -20.64
N LYS A 76 -12.77 17.44 -19.54
CA LYS A 76 -14.02 17.80 -18.85
C LYS A 76 -14.92 18.61 -19.78
N ARG A 77 -16.12 18.10 -20.10
CA ARG A 77 -17.14 18.87 -20.83
C ARG A 77 -17.61 20.03 -19.97
N ARG A 78 -17.42 21.27 -20.45
CA ARG A 78 -18.11 22.44 -19.91
C ARG A 78 -19.56 22.39 -20.38
N ILE A 79 -20.49 22.16 -19.47
CA ILE A 79 -21.92 22.36 -19.74
C ILE A 79 -22.16 23.86 -19.60
N PHE A 80 -22.39 24.56 -20.71
CA PHE A 80 -22.92 25.91 -20.66
C PHE A 80 -24.40 25.81 -20.29
N SER A 81 -24.76 26.18 -19.06
CA SER A 81 -26.15 26.47 -18.75
C SER A 81 -26.52 27.73 -19.53
N LYS A 82 -27.37 27.58 -20.55
CA LYS A 82 -28.07 28.73 -21.14
C LYS A 82 -28.89 29.35 -20.01
N ARG A 83 -28.41 30.45 -19.43
CA ARG A 83 -29.27 31.35 -18.66
C ARG A 83 -30.31 31.89 -19.64
N ARG A 84 -31.58 31.65 -19.31
CA ARG A 84 -32.73 32.28 -19.97
C ARG A 84 -32.69 33.79 -19.75
#